data_AF-B5RR56-F1
#
_entry.id   AF-B5RR56-F1
#
_cell.length_a   1.000
_cell.length_b   1.000
_cell.length_c   1.000
_cell.angle_alpha   90.00
_cell.angle_beta   90.00
_cell.angle_gamma   90.00
#
_symmetry.space_group_name_H-M   'P 1'
#
loop_
_entity.id
_entity.type
_entity.pdbx_description
1 polymer ?
#
loop_
_entity_poly.entity_id
_entity_poly.type
_entity_poly.pdbx_seq_one_letter_code
_entity_poly.pdbx_strand_id
1 'polypeptide(L)'
;MDAGLVIVIEGLIGVSKTTLGHILSLDLEIPFYRELNNEFTLSMLNEFYKDKFRWAFPMQISFLNERFKLIKSVFKSKGKGILDISIYSDCVFASFLNDNGYISDNEYKIYLDLLDNMLEHSKKPELMIYLDCSIAEAENRIKKRNRSCETDISKDYLEKLNKKYLTWYDSYNLSPKLMFNYDKINVFDDREKSNLITFIKDKLVI
;
A
#
# COMPACT_ATOMS: atom_id res chain seq x y z
N MET A 1 -17.74 -23.52 -3.60
CA MET A 1 -17.13 -22.26 -4.06
C MET A 1 -15.96 -22.02 -3.13
N ASP A 2 -14.72 -22.13 -3.61
CA ASP A 2 -13.57 -21.75 -2.76
C ASP A 2 -13.75 -20.28 -2.39
N ALA A 3 -13.84 -19.97 -1.10
CA ALA A 3 -13.83 -18.59 -0.64
C ALA A 3 -12.49 -17.98 -1.05
N GLY A 4 -12.52 -16.93 -1.86
CA GLY A 4 -11.30 -16.18 -2.21
C GLY A 4 -10.65 -15.60 -0.96
N LEU A 5 -9.31 -15.56 -0.93
CA LEU A 5 -8.50 -15.04 0.18
C LEU A 5 -7.64 -13.87 -0.33
N VAL A 6 -8.08 -12.66 -0.05
CA VAL A 6 -7.42 -11.42 -0.42
C VAL A 6 -6.92 -10.73 0.84
N ILE A 7 -5.61 -10.55 0.93
CA ILE A 7 -4.95 -9.82 2.02
C ILE A 7 -4.34 -8.55 1.42
N VAL A 8 -4.56 -7.41 2.05
CA VAL A 8 -3.91 -6.15 1.67
C VAL A 8 -2.92 -5.76 2.76
N ILE A 9 -1.72 -5.33 2.35
CA ILE A 9 -0.68 -4.84 3.27
C ILE A 9 -0.57 -3.33 3.08
N GLU A 10 -0.79 -2.59 4.14
CA GLU A 10 -0.84 -1.14 4.19
C GLU A 10 0.25 -0.57 5.09
N GLY A 11 0.53 0.72 4.91
CA GLY A 11 1.46 1.47 5.75
C GLY A 11 2.35 2.40 4.94
N LEU A 12 3.13 3.20 5.66
CA LEU A 12 3.92 4.29 5.11
C LEU A 12 4.95 3.81 4.06
N ILE A 13 5.45 4.74 3.24
CA ILE A 13 6.66 4.51 2.44
C ILE A 13 7.78 4.04 3.38
N GLY A 14 8.50 3.00 2.98
CA GLY A 14 9.64 2.50 3.76
C GLY A 14 9.31 1.48 4.85
N VAL A 15 8.04 1.16 5.11
CA VAL A 15 7.68 0.20 6.19
C VAL A 15 7.92 -1.29 5.86
N SER A 16 8.50 -1.60 4.69
CA SER A 16 8.81 -2.97 4.26
C SER A 16 7.60 -3.88 3.97
N LYS A 17 6.49 -3.31 3.49
CA LYS A 17 5.30 -4.06 3.02
C LYS A 17 5.64 -5.22 2.08
N THR A 18 6.49 -4.95 1.08
CA THR A 18 6.95 -5.95 0.10
C THR A 18 7.57 -7.18 0.77
N THR A 19 8.34 -6.99 1.85
CA THR A 19 8.99 -8.09 2.58
C THR A 19 7.95 -9.00 3.23
N LEU A 20 6.98 -8.43 3.95
CA LEU A 20 5.92 -9.23 4.57
C LEU A 20 5.04 -9.91 3.51
N GLY A 21 4.74 -9.24 2.41
CA GLY A 21 3.95 -9.79 1.31
C GLY A 21 4.58 -11.05 0.69
N HIS A 22 5.90 -11.04 0.47
CA HIS A 22 6.63 -12.22 0.03
C HIS A 22 6.58 -13.36 1.05
N ILE A 23 6.78 -13.06 2.34
CA ILE A 23 6.75 -14.06 3.41
C ILE A 23 5.38 -14.74 3.48
N LEU A 24 4.30 -13.96 3.51
CA LEU A 24 2.93 -14.47 3.59
C LEU A 24 2.55 -15.26 2.33
N SER A 25 3.03 -14.86 1.16
CA SER A 25 2.75 -15.55 -0.11
C SER A 25 3.34 -16.94 -0.16
N LEU A 26 4.57 -17.11 0.33
CA LEU A 26 5.22 -18.41 0.43
C LEU A 26 4.52 -19.31 1.45
N ASP A 27 4.10 -18.74 2.58
CA ASP A 27 3.48 -19.51 3.67
C ASP A 27 2.03 -19.94 3.38
N LEU A 28 1.25 -19.05 2.74
CA LEU A 28 -0.15 -19.29 2.40
C LEU A 28 -0.34 -19.93 1.01
N GLU A 29 0.74 -20.08 0.24
CA GLU A 29 0.73 -20.58 -1.14
C GLU A 29 -0.25 -19.83 -2.06
N ILE A 30 -0.34 -18.50 -1.89
CA ILE A 30 -1.15 -17.61 -2.73
C ILE A 30 -0.29 -16.54 -3.41
N PRO A 31 -0.68 -16.02 -4.59
CA PRO A 31 0.15 -15.06 -5.30
C PRO A 31 0.36 -13.75 -4.55
N PHE A 32 1.55 -13.19 -4.67
CA PHE A 32 1.87 -11.83 -4.23
C PHE A 32 1.90 -10.86 -5.41
N TYR A 33 1.18 -9.75 -5.27
CA TYR A 33 1.06 -8.69 -6.26
C TYR A 33 1.72 -7.42 -5.70
N ARG A 34 2.91 -7.14 -6.22
CA ARG A 34 3.77 -6.05 -5.76
C ARG A 34 3.45 -4.72 -6.45
N GLU A 35 3.54 -3.62 -5.69
CA GLU A 35 3.53 -2.25 -6.22
C GLU A 35 4.85 -1.93 -6.96
N LEU A 36 4.81 -0.96 -7.89
CA LEU A 36 6.00 -0.47 -8.61
C LEU A 36 6.75 -1.60 -9.35
N ASN A 37 6.00 -2.48 -10.02
CA ASN A 37 6.53 -3.67 -10.69
C ASN A 37 6.90 -3.44 -12.18
N ASN A 38 6.81 -2.21 -12.68
CA ASN A 38 7.11 -1.88 -14.07
C ASN A 38 7.88 -0.56 -14.20
N GLU A 39 8.68 -0.47 -15.27
CA GLU A 39 9.58 0.66 -15.53
C GLU A 39 8.85 1.98 -15.73
N PHE A 40 7.68 1.95 -16.37
CA PHE A 40 6.89 3.15 -16.63
C PHE A 40 6.44 3.82 -15.32
N THR A 41 5.98 3.02 -14.36
CA THR A 41 5.52 3.50 -13.05
C THR A 41 6.68 4.09 -12.24
N LEU A 42 7.86 3.48 -12.31
CA LEU A 42 9.09 4.02 -11.70
C LEU A 42 9.51 5.34 -12.36
N SER A 43 9.40 5.44 -13.69
CA SER A 43 9.66 6.68 -14.42
C SER A 43 8.70 7.79 -14.01
N MET A 44 7.41 7.51 -13.89
CA MET A 44 6.40 8.46 -13.40
C MET A 44 6.68 8.92 -11.96
N LEU A 45 7.14 8.01 -11.10
CA LEU A 45 7.54 8.35 -9.73
C LEU A 45 8.76 9.28 -9.72
N ASN A 46 9.73 9.07 -10.62
CA ASN A 46 10.87 9.97 -10.77
C ASN A 46 10.43 11.37 -11.20
N GLU A 47 9.52 11.47 -12.18
CA GLU A 47 8.98 12.76 -12.64
C GLU A 47 8.17 13.46 -11.54
N PHE A 48 7.40 12.70 -10.76
CA PHE A 48 6.69 13.22 -9.58
C PHE A 48 7.64 13.87 -8.57
N TYR A 49 8.76 13.24 -8.22
CA TYR A 49 9.67 13.83 -7.25
C TYR A 49 10.43 15.05 -7.79
N LYS A 50 10.62 15.17 -9.12
CA LYS A 50 11.19 16.36 -9.77
C LYS A 50 10.24 17.56 -9.79
N ASP A 51 8.97 17.32 -10.11
CA ASP A 51 7.94 18.37 -10.18
C ASP A 51 6.58 17.81 -9.77
N LYS A 52 6.28 17.92 -8.47
CA LYS A 52 5.02 17.44 -7.90
C LYS A 52 3.80 18.17 -8.48
N PHE A 53 3.91 19.48 -8.78
CA PHE A 53 2.79 20.26 -9.31
C PHE A 53 2.37 19.78 -10.69
N ARG A 54 3.34 19.41 -11.53
CA ARG A 54 3.03 18.89 -12.87
C ARG A 54 2.58 17.43 -12.87
N TRP A 55 3.16 16.61 -12.00
CA TRP A 55 3.13 15.16 -12.13
C TRP A 55 2.32 14.43 -11.06
N ALA A 56 1.88 15.10 -9.98
CA ALA A 56 1.07 14.46 -8.94
C ALA A 56 -0.18 13.80 -9.51
N PHE A 57 -1.01 14.52 -10.25
CA PHE A 57 -2.24 13.95 -10.80
C PHE A 57 -1.98 12.83 -11.83
N PRO A 58 -1.15 13.01 -12.88
CA PRO A 58 -0.82 11.92 -13.80
C PRO A 58 -0.24 10.66 -13.13
N MET A 59 0.59 10.84 -12.11
CA MET A 59 1.15 9.73 -11.34
C MET A 59 0.08 8.98 -10.56
N GLN A 60 -0.83 9.69 -9.87
CA GLN A 60 -1.95 9.06 -9.15
C GLN A 60 -2.88 8.29 -10.09
N ILE A 61 -3.21 8.83 -11.27
CA ILE A 61 -4.01 8.10 -12.27
C ILE A 61 -3.29 6.85 -12.77
N SER A 62 -1.97 6.93 -12.99
CA SER A 62 -1.17 5.76 -13.37
C SER A 62 -1.19 4.68 -12.28
N PHE A 63 -0.98 5.05 -11.01
CA PHE A 63 -1.03 4.12 -9.89
C PHE A 63 -2.41 3.50 -9.71
N LEU A 64 -3.48 4.29 -9.82
CA LEU A 64 -4.85 3.80 -9.76
C LEU A 64 -5.13 2.72 -10.82
N ASN A 65 -4.72 2.96 -12.07
CA ASN A 65 -4.84 2.00 -13.16
C ASN A 65 -4.03 0.71 -12.90
N GLU A 66 -2.79 0.81 -12.39
CA GLU A 66 -1.98 -0.37 -12.05
C GLU A 66 -2.63 -1.18 -10.93
N ARG A 67 -3.11 -0.54 -9.86
CA ARG A 67 -3.81 -1.26 -8.78
C ARG A 67 -5.07 -1.96 -9.29
N PHE A 68 -5.80 -1.34 -10.21
CA PHE A 68 -6.94 -1.99 -10.87
C PHE A 68 -6.53 -3.21 -11.70
N LYS A 69 -5.36 -3.18 -12.37
CA LYS A 69 -4.80 -4.39 -13.03
C LYS A 69 -4.45 -5.49 -12.03
N LEU A 70 -3.94 -5.15 -10.85
CA LEU A 70 -3.66 -6.12 -9.79
C LEU A 70 -4.96 -6.78 -9.30
N ILE A 71 -6.01 -6.00 -9.06
CA ILE A 71 -7.35 -6.51 -8.69
C ILE A 71 -7.86 -7.51 -9.74
N LYS A 72 -7.79 -7.16 -11.03
CA LYS A 72 -8.16 -8.08 -12.12
C LYS A 72 -7.31 -9.37 -12.12
N SER A 73 -6.06 -9.28 -11.70
CA SER A 73 -5.17 -10.45 -11.61
C SER A 73 -5.54 -11.36 -10.44
N VAL A 74 -5.94 -10.80 -9.29
CA VAL A 74 -6.50 -11.55 -8.16
C VAL A 74 -7.77 -12.29 -8.57
N PHE A 75 -8.67 -11.67 -9.34
CA PHE A 75 -9.87 -12.34 -9.86
C PHE A 75 -9.52 -13.53 -10.76
N LYS A 76 -8.53 -13.38 -11.65
CA LYS A 76 -8.04 -14.49 -12.49
C LYS A 76 -7.42 -15.61 -11.66
N SER A 77 -6.88 -15.30 -10.49
CA SER A 77 -6.34 -16.25 -9.51
C SER A 77 -7.40 -16.79 -8.53
N LYS A 78 -8.64 -16.99 -9.01
CA LYS A 78 -9.77 -17.51 -8.20
C LYS A 78 -10.03 -16.69 -6.92
N GLY A 79 -9.73 -15.39 -6.94
CA GLY A 79 -9.91 -14.49 -5.80
C GLY A 79 -8.89 -14.69 -4.67
N LYS A 80 -7.71 -15.27 -4.96
CA LYS A 80 -6.62 -15.43 -3.99
C LYS A 80 -5.46 -14.50 -4.33
N GLY A 81 -5.00 -13.70 -3.36
CA GLY A 81 -3.81 -12.88 -3.54
C GLY A 81 -3.49 -11.95 -2.38
N ILE A 82 -2.20 -11.62 -2.25
CA ILE A 82 -1.70 -10.61 -1.32
C ILE A 82 -1.32 -9.38 -2.13
N LEU A 83 -1.82 -8.20 -1.75
CA LEU A 83 -1.57 -6.93 -2.43
C LEU A 83 -0.63 -6.06 -1.58
N ASP A 84 0.48 -5.63 -2.17
CA ASP A 84 1.36 -4.60 -1.61
C ASP A 84 0.72 -3.24 -1.86
N ILE A 85 -0.04 -2.75 -0.88
CA ILE A 85 -1.01 -1.64 -0.96
C ILE A 85 -2.32 -1.98 -1.68
N SER A 86 -3.43 -1.47 -1.17
CA SER A 86 -4.74 -1.58 -1.81
C SER A 86 -5.10 -0.35 -2.64
N ILE A 87 -6.11 -0.51 -3.49
CA ILE A 87 -6.76 0.62 -4.16
C ILE A 87 -7.49 1.54 -3.16
N TYR A 88 -7.89 1.01 -2.00
CA TYR A 88 -8.66 1.74 -0.99
C TYR A 88 -7.83 2.78 -0.23
N SER A 89 -6.53 2.53 -0.07
CA SER A 89 -5.63 3.47 0.60
C SER A 89 -4.97 4.46 -0.37
N ASP A 90 -5.14 4.30 -1.68
CA ASP A 90 -4.60 5.24 -2.66
C ASP A 90 -5.20 6.64 -2.49
N CYS A 91 -6.48 6.72 -2.11
CA CYS A 91 -7.14 7.99 -1.86
C CYS A 91 -6.49 8.80 -0.73
N VAL A 92 -5.73 8.15 0.17
CA VAL A 92 -4.95 8.82 1.22
C VAL A 92 -3.85 9.68 0.60
N PHE A 93 -3.13 9.15 -0.38
CA PHE A 93 -2.10 9.89 -1.11
C PHE A 93 -2.72 10.98 -1.99
N ALA A 94 -3.77 10.66 -2.75
CA ALA A 94 -4.42 11.65 -3.60
C ALA A 94 -4.98 12.83 -2.77
N SER A 95 -5.64 12.54 -1.64
CA SER A 95 -6.10 13.57 -0.69
C SER A 95 -4.91 14.37 -0.12
N PHE A 96 -3.83 13.70 0.27
CA PHE A 96 -2.63 14.39 0.75
C PHE A 96 -2.08 15.37 -0.30
N LEU A 97 -2.02 14.96 -1.56
CA LEU A 97 -1.52 15.81 -2.63
C LEU A 97 -2.46 16.98 -2.94
N ASN A 98 -3.79 16.78 -2.85
CA ASN A 98 -4.77 17.85 -2.98
C ASN A 98 -4.69 18.86 -1.82
N ASP A 99 -4.64 18.39 -0.57
CA ASP A 99 -4.50 19.25 0.62
C ASP A 99 -3.26 20.16 0.57
N ASN A 100 -2.20 19.72 -0.13
CA ASN A 100 -0.96 20.47 -0.29
C ASN A 100 -0.86 21.23 -1.62
N GLY A 101 -1.95 21.28 -2.41
CA GLY A 101 -2.04 22.05 -3.65
C GLY A 101 -1.30 21.46 -4.86
N TYR A 102 -0.82 20.22 -4.78
CA TYR A 102 -0.17 19.54 -5.90
C TYR A 102 -1.18 18.93 -6.88
N ILE A 103 -2.41 18.68 -6.42
CA ILE A 103 -3.56 18.27 -7.24
C ILE A 103 -4.66 19.29 -7.02
N SER A 104 -5.21 19.84 -8.10
CA SER A 104 -6.35 20.76 -8.02
C SER A 104 -7.64 20.05 -7.59
N ASP A 105 -8.63 20.79 -7.09
CA ASP A 105 -9.90 20.20 -6.67
C ASP A 105 -10.64 19.51 -7.82
N ASN A 106 -10.52 20.03 -9.05
CA ASN A 106 -11.08 19.41 -10.24
C ASN A 106 -10.38 18.07 -10.57
N GLU A 107 -9.05 18.04 -10.51
CA GLU A 107 -8.28 16.81 -10.71
C GLU A 107 -8.57 15.79 -9.61
N TYR A 108 -8.69 16.23 -8.36
CA TYR A 108 -9.03 15.35 -7.25
C TYR A 108 -10.45 14.78 -7.40
N LYS A 109 -11.40 15.59 -7.85
CA LYS A 109 -12.75 15.11 -8.18
C LYS A 109 -12.74 14.06 -9.31
N ILE A 110 -12.01 14.32 -10.40
CA ILE A 110 -11.85 13.35 -11.49
C ILE A 110 -11.23 12.04 -10.97
N TYR A 111 -10.22 12.15 -10.11
CA TYR A 111 -9.61 10.98 -9.47
C TYR A 111 -10.62 10.18 -8.63
N LEU A 112 -11.43 10.85 -7.81
CA LEU A 112 -12.45 10.19 -6.98
C LEU A 112 -13.52 9.51 -7.85
N ASP A 113 -14.03 10.19 -8.87
CA ASP A 113 -15.01 9.61 -9.80
C ASP A 113 -14.44 8.35 -10.48
N LEU A 114 -13.16 8.36 -10.87
CA LEU A 114 -12.50 7.18 -11.43
C LEU A 114 -12.30 6.05 -10.41
N LEU A 115 -11.89 6.39 -9.19
CA LEU A 115 -11.73 5.43 -8.10
C LEU A 115 -13.05 4.71 -7.80
N ASP A 116 -14.14 5.47 -7.65
CA ASP A 116 -15.46 4.92 -7.34
C ASP A 116 -15.92 3.95 -8.43
N ASN A 117 -15.79 4.32 -9.71
CA ASN A 117 -16.10 3.45 -10.85
C ASN A 117 -15.28 2.15 -10.83
N MET A 118 -13.99 2.21 -10.47
CA MET A 118 -13.14 1.02 -10.40
C MET A 118 -13.46 0.12 -9.20
N LEU A 119 -13.89 0.72 -8.08
CA LEU A 119 -14.25 0.00 -6.86
C LEU A 119 -15.49 -0.87 -7.03
N GLU A 120 -16.41 -0.52 -7.94
CA GLU A 120 -17.56 -1.38 -8.30
C GLU A 120 -17.16 -2.78 -8.78
N HIS A 121 -15.95 -2.90 -9.32
CA HIS A 121 -15.39 -4.16 -9.80
C HIS A 121 -14.40 -4.80 -8.82
N SER A 122 -14.28 -4.27 -7.59
CA SER A 122 -13.36 -4.77 -6.58
C SER A 122 -14.07 -5.65 -5.56
N LYS A 123 -13.36 -6.67 -5.06
CA LYS A 123 -13.79 -7.43 -3.88
C LYS A 123 -13.15 -6.81 -2.65
N LYS A 124 -13.92 -6.64 -1.57
CA LYS A 124 -13.35 -6.30 -0.26
C LYS A 124 -12.32 -7.36 0.18
N PRO A 125 -11.21 -6.99 0.81
CA PRO A 125 -10.25 -7.96 1.30
C PRO A 125 -10.81 -8.75 2.47
N GLU A 126 -10.29 -9.94 2.70
CA GLU A 126 -10.56 -10.74 3.90
C GLU A 126 -9.82 -10.17 5.12
N LEU A 127 -8.68 -9.50 4.90
CA LEU A 127 -7.87 -8.89 5.96
C LEU A 127 -7.06 -7.71 5.43
N MET A 128 -7.04 -6.62 6.20
CA MET A 128 -6.06 -5.55 6.04
C MET A 128 -4.99 -5.63 7.14
N ILE A 129 -3.73 -5.72 6.73
CA ILE A 129 -2.57 -5.68 7.63
C ILE A 129 -1.93 -4.30 7.49
N TYR A 130 -1.94 -3.52 8.56
CA TYR A 130 -1.26 -2.24 8.62
C TYR A 130 0.07 -2.39 9.36
N LEU A 131 1.16 -2.03 8.68
CA LEU A 131 2.49 -1.98 9.29
C LEU A 131 2.74 -0.55 9.74
N ASP A 132 2.88 -0.37 11.05
CA ASP A 132 3.20 0.90 11.69
C ASP A 132 4.69 0.90 12.08
N CYS A 133 5.41 1.97 11.73
CA CYS A 133 6.80 2.14 12.10
C CYS A 133 7.07 3.60 12.44
N SER A 134 8.10 3.85 13.24
CA SER A 134 8.56 5.22 13.49
C SER A 134 9.06 5.87 12.20
N ILE A 135 8.93 7.21 12.13
CA ILE A 135 9.41 8.00 10.99
C ILE A 135 10.92 7.81 10.79
N ALA A 136 11.68 7.75 11.88
CA ALA A 136 13.12 7.52 11.83
C ALA A 136 13.46 6.18 11.16
N GLU A 137 12.68 5.14 11.44
CA GLU A 137 12.89 3.82 10.86
C GLU A 137 12.44 3.76 9.40
N ALA A 138 11.34 4.45 9.04
CA ALA A 138 10.94 4.64 7.64
C ALA A 138 12.04 5.34 6.83
N GLU A 139 12.59 6.45 7.33
CA GLU A 139 13.69 7.19 6.71
C GLU A 139 14.94 6.30 6.52
N ASN A 140 15.31 5.54 7.56
CA ASN A 140 16.42 4.60 7.52
C ASN A 140 16.24 3.57 6.39
N ARG A 141 15.04 2.99 6.27
CA ARG A 141 14.72 1.99 5.25
C ARG A 141 14.65 2.58 3.84
N ILE A 142 14.13 3.80 3.68
CA ILE A 142 14.15 4.54 2.41
C ILE A 142 15.59 4.76 1.95
N LYS A 143 16.45 5.26 2.85
CA LYS A 143 17.88 5.48 2.57
C LYS A 143 18.60 4.17 2.21
N LYS A 144 18.38 3.09 2.97
CA LYS A 144 18.96 1.76 2.69
C LYS A 144 18.55 1.21 1.32
N ARG A 145 17.30 1.43 0.90
CA ARG A 145 16.82 1.01 -0.42
C ARG A 145 17.46 1.81 -1.56
N ASN A 146 17.97 3.01 -1.28
CA ASN A 146 18.74 3.86 -2.19
C ASN A 146 18.07 4.06 -3.55
N ARG A 147 16.75 4.30 -3.55
CA ARG A 147 16.02 4.64 -4.77
C ARG A 147 16.32 6.10 -5.10
N SER A 148 16.92 6.35 -6.25
CA SER A 148 17.43 7.68 -6.63
C SER A 148 16.41 8.81 -6.58
N CYS A 149 15.11 8.54 -6.78
CA CYS A 149 14.07 9.56 -6.70
C CYS A 149 13.55 9.84 -5.29
N GLU A 150 13.90 9.04 -4.29
CA GLU A 150 13.41 9.19 -2.91
C GLU A 150 14.40 9.93 -2.00
N THR A 151 15.50 10.46 -2.55
CA THR A 151 16.59 11.09 -1.78
C THR A 151 16.15 12.34 -1.02
N ASP A 152 15.16 13.07 -1.55
CA ASP A 152 14.72 14.36 -1.02
C ASP A 152 13.35 14.32 -0.33
N ILE A 153 12.91 13.12 0.09
CA ILE A 153 11.70 13.00 0.91
C ILE A 153 12.00 13.59 2.30
N SER A 154 11.31 14.67 2.65
CA SER A 154 11.48 15.33 3.95
C SER A 154 10.80 14.57 5.07
N LYS A 155 11.32 14.72 6.29
CA LYS A 155 10.70 14.21 7.51
C LYS A 155 9.28 14.71 7.71
N ASP A 156 9.06 16.01 7.50
CA ASP A 156 7.73 16.66 7.61
C ASP A 156 6.71 16.05 6.63
N TYR A 157 7.15 15.74 5.41
CA TYR A 157 6.31 15.04 4.43
C TYR A 157 5.88 13.67 4.95
N LEU A 158 6.83 12.88 5.48
CA LEU A 158 6.54 11.55 6.06
C LEU A 158 5.63 11.65 7.29
N GLU A 159 5.86 12.61 8.19
CA GLU A 159 5.05 12.83 9.39
C GLU A 159 3.59 13.16 9.03
N LYS A 160 3.37 14.10 8.12
CA LYS A 160 2.02 14.49 7.68
C LYS A 160 1.31 13.35 6.95
N LEU A 161 2.02 12.65 6.05
CA LEU A 161 1.48 11.51 5.34
C LEU A 161 1.13 10.36 6.30
N ASN A 162 1.99 10.06 7.28
CA ASN A 162 1.73 9.05 8.29
C ASN A 162 0.46 9.36 9.09
N LYS A 163 0.27 10.63 9.50
CA LYS A 163 -0.94 11.08 10.20
C LYS A 163 -2.21 10.81 9.38
N LYS A 164 -2.17 11.05 8.07
CA LYS A 164 -3.29 10.74 7.17
C LYS A 164 -3.55 9.24 7.07
N TYR A 165 -2.50 8.43 6.95
CA TYR A 165 -2.65 6.97 6.94
C TYR A 165 -3.24 6.44 8.24
N LEU A 166 -2.83 6.94 9.40
CA LEU A 166 -3.41 6.54 10.69
C LEU A 166 -4.89 6.96 10.80
N THR A 167 -5.23 8.16 10.34
CA THR A 167 -6.64 8.62 10.29
C THR A 167 -7.49 7.72 9.36
N TRP A 168 -6.94 7.34 8.21
CA TRP A 168 -7.59 6.41 7.29
C TRP A 168 -7.70 5.01 7.90
N TYR A 169 -6.65 4.52 8.57
CA TYR A 169 -6.68 3.26 9.28
C TYR A 169 -7.82 3.22 10.30
N ASP A 170 -7.99 4.27 11.11
CA ASP A 170 -9.04 4.35 12.12
C ASP A 170 -10.44 4.28 11.50
N SER A 171 -10.66 5.02 10.41
CA SER A 171 -11.93 5.06 9.68
C SER A 171 -12.20 3.84 8.79
N TYR A 172 -11.19 3.02 8.49
CA TYR A 172 -11.33 1.82 7.67
C TYR A 172 -12.29 0.81 8.31
N ASN A 173 -13.31 0.38 7.53
CA ASN A 173 -14.36 -0.54 7.97
C ASN A 173 -14.75 -1.62 6.93
N LEU A 174 -13.95 -1.79 5.86
CA LEU A 174 -14.29 -2.72 4.77
C LEU A 174 -14.06 -4.20 5.15
N SER A 175 -13.12 -4.46 6.05
CA SER A 175 -12.75 -5.81 6.51
C SER A 175 -12.10 -5.74 7.90
N PRO A 176 -11.86 -6.89 8.55
CA PRO A 176 -10.98 -6.94 9.72
C PRO A 176 -9.62 -6.31 9.43
N LYS A 177 -9.09 -5.55 10.39
CA LYS A 177 -7.80 -4.88 10.30
C LYS A 177 -6.89 -5.30 11.47
N LEU A 178 -5.61 -5.53 11.18
CA LEU A 178 -4.57 -5.79 12.16
C LEU A 178 -3.47 -4.74 12.02
N MET A 179 -3.04 -4.15 13.12
CA MET A 179 -1.90 -3.24 13.15
C MET A 179 -0.74 -3.89 13.87
N PHE A 180 0.45 -3.80 13.29
CA PHE A 180 1.68 -4.27 13.89
C PHE A 180 2.65 -3.10 14.07
N ASN A 181 3.18 -2.96 15.29
CA ASN A 181 4.35 -2.13 15.52
C ASN A 181 5.58 -2.85 14.92
N TYR A 182 5.90 -2.48 13.69
CA TYR A 182 6.91 -3.10 12.84
C TYR A 182 8.34 -2.59 13.14
N ASP A 183 8.50 -1.74 14.15
CA ASP A 183 9.81 -1.45 14.75
C ASP A 183 10.21 -2.56 15.74
N LYS A 184 9.23 -3.29 16.28
CA LYS A 184 9.41 -4.33 17.30
C LYS A 184 9.38 -5.75 16.74
N ILE A 185 9.26 -5.90 15.43
CA ILE A 185 9.15 -7.19 14.76
C ILE A 185 10.30 -7.33 13.79
N ASN A 186 11.15 -8.31 14.02
CA ASN A 186 12.19 -8.72 13.09
C ASN A 186 11.74 -9.94 12.29
N VAL A 187 11.16 -9.71 11.11
CA VAL A 187 10.74 -10.80 10.22
C VAL A 187 11.90 -11.61 9.60
N PHE A 188 13.16 -11.23 9.88
CA PHE A 188 14.34 -12.02 9.52
C PHE A 188 14.74 -13.01 10.61
N ASP A 189 14.20 -12.87 11.83
CA ASP A 189 14.29 -13.89 12.87
C ASP A 189 13.21 -14.96 12.64
N ASP A 190 13.59 -16.23 12.56
CA ASP A 190 12.67 -17.31 12.20
C ASP A 190 11.56 -17.51 13.24
N ARG A 191 11.85 -17.28 14.52
CA ARG A 191 10.86 -17.44 15.59
C ARG A 191 9.84 -16.30 15.56
N GLU A 192 10.30 -15.06 15.46
CA GLU A 192 9.42 -13.90 15.36
C GLU A 192 8.57 -13.94 14.09
N LYS A 193 9.17 -14.29 12.95
CA LYS A 193 8.46 -14.50 11.68
C LYS A 193 7.37 -15.56 11.84
N SER A 194 7.69 -16.73 12.39
CA SER A 194 6.72 -17.82 12.59
C SER A 194 5.56 -17.39 13.51
N ASN A 195 5.87 -16.70 14.61
CA ASN A 195 4.84 -16.19 15.53
C ASN A 195 3.90 -15.19 14.84
N LEU A 196 4.45 -14.28 14.03
CA LEU A 196 3.66 -13.30 13.29
C LEU A 196 2.70 -13.98 12.30
N ILE A 197 3.21 -14.94 11.51
CA ILE A 197 2.41 -15.67 10.53
C ILE A 197 1.28 -16.45 11.23
N THR A 198 1.59 -17.19 12.29
CA THR A 198 0.58 -17.93 13.08
C THR A 198 -0.51 -16.99 13.58
N PHE A 199 -0.12 -15.85 14.17
CA PHE A 199 -1.09 -14.86 14.64
C PHE A 199 -1.98 -14.32 13.50
N ILE A 200 -1.44 -14.08 12.31
CA ILE A 200 -2.21 -13.65 11.14
C ILE A 200 -3.19 -14.76 10.71
N LYS A 201 -2.76 -16.02 10.65
CA LYS A 201 -3.60 -17.17 10.29
C LYS A 201 -4.76 -17.38 11.26
N ASP A 202 -4.49 -17.30 12.57
CA ASP A 202 -5.52 -17.40 13.61
C ASP A 202 -6.63 -16.36 13.44
N LYS A 203 -6.29 -15.18 12.91
CA LYS A 203 -7.24 -14.10 12.63
C LYS A 203 -8.00 -14.27 11.32
N LEU A 204 -7.47 -15.03 10.38
CA LEU A 204 -8.14 -15.39 9.13
C LEU A 204 -9.13 -16.54 9.30
N VAL A 205 -9.16 -17.21 10.47
CA VAL A 205 -9.95 -18.43 10.72
C VAL A 205 -9.57 -19.53 9.70
N ILE A 206 -8.27 -19.66 9.41
CA ILE A 206 -7.66 -20.69 8.55
C ILE A 206 -6.86 -21.65 9.42
#